data_AF-A0A2H6A5T0-F1
#
_entry.id   AF-A0A2H6A5T0-F1
#
_cell.length_a   1.000
_cell.length_b   1.000
_cell.length_c   1.000
_cell.angle_alpha   90.00
_cell.angle_beta   90.00
_cell.angle_gamma   90.00
#
_symmetry.space_group_name_H-M   'P 1'
#
loop_
_entity.id
_entity.type
_entity.pdbx_description
1 polymer ?
#
loop_
_entity_poly.entity_id
_entity_poly.type
_entity_poly.pdbx_seq_one_letter_code
_entity_poly.pdbx_strand_id
1 'polypeptide(L)'
;MDLSGRRVMVLGGSGLVGRAVARRILDFGPSQMVLVALREKEVAEAARELEEKKGKAGIHTAWGDVFLPADLAQLERSRILADPALRSRLVEDIFGELSEAILERSQFFQLLMRFRPDIVIDCINTATAFAYQNVYASAFELLEDAAAERIDRGKVERHLLTLPVPQLIRHLQIAAESLIRARVGVYVKIGTSGTGGMGLNIPYTHSEERPSRMLLTKSALAGAHSLLLFLLARTPGAPATIEIKPTATIGWRSIRYGPIVKGGRPLRRWDCPSPQPVDRAFASEASGWRDTGAILESVYIDMGENGAFGREEFETATSLGSMELITPEEIADLVVMEIEGRPTGRDIVAALDGASAGPTYRGGILRSVAIEELRRLERECNVRSVGFEMLGPPRLTKHLYEAHIWSLLCATVRNLAESEASDLARRASQLVAEDATLRSTILSVGLPILVPGDMVYRGENVVVPPERGDFEKAAFRGWVDLRERNAADWIARAKRMCEQSRASATGESGSGIDLNLIGPDDPISPSRMAAWIFRFEDGGQRIKR
;
A
#
# COMPACT_ATOMS: atom_id res chain seq x y z
N MET A 1 18.83 9.39 -10.58
CA MET A 1 19.45 9.77 -9.29
C MET A 1 20.88 9.22 -9.26
N ASP A 2 21.86 10.01 -8.82
CA ASP A 2 23.23 9.52 -8.60
C ASP A 2 23.30 8.63 -7.34
N LEU A 3 23.85 7.42 -7.49
CA LEU A 3 24.07 6.41 -6.46
C LEU A 3 25.26 6.72 -5.55
N SER A 4 26.22 7.53 -6.02
CA SER A 4 27.43 7.86 -5.27
C SER A 4 27.11 8.57 -3.97
N GLY A 5 27.71 8.10 -2.87
CA GLY A 5 27.52 8.66 -1.53
C GLY A 5 26.11 8.47 -0.93
N ARG A 6 25.20 7.76 -1.60
CA ARG A 6 23.85 7.47 -1.09
C ARG A 6 23.82 6.34 -0.07
N ARG A 7 22.82 6.35 0.80
CA ARG A 7 22.49 5.26 1.72
C ARG A 7 21.43 4.39 1.08
N VAL A 8 21.78 3.13 0.82
CA VAL A 8 20.91 2.19 0.11
C VAL A 8 20.49 1.08 1.06
N MET A 9 19.21 0.77 1.09
CA MET A 9 18.67 -0.38 1.81
C MET A 9 18.14 -1.41 0.81
N VAL A 10 18.55 -2.67 0.97
CA VAL A 10 18.07 -3.80 0.16
C VAL A 10 17.28 -4.75 1.06
N LEU A 11 15.96 -4.79 0.87
CA LEU A 11 15.08 -5.76 1.53
C LEU A 11 15.14 -7.08 0.77
N GLY A 12 15.29 -8.19 1.47
CA GLY A 12 15.63 -9.46 0.83
C GLY A 12 17.09 -9.52 0.38
N GLY A 13 17.99 -8.80 1.06
CA GLY A 13 19.41 -8.67 0.70
C GLY A 13 20.22 -9.97 0.77
N SER A 14 19.71 -11.02 1.42
CA SER A 14 20.28 -12.38 1.36
C SER A 14 19.73 -13.22 0.21
N GLY A 15 18.66 -12.77 -0.46
CA GLY A 15 18.07 -13.43 -1.60
C GLY A 15 18.99 -13.42 -2.82
N LEU A 16 18.64 -14.20 -3.84
CA LEU A 16 19.41 -14.28 -5.08
C LEU A 16 19.51 -12.91 -5.77
N VAL A 17 18.36 -12.28 -6.02
CA VAL A 17 18.30 -10.95 -6.66
C VAL A 17 18.87 -9.87 -5.73
N GLY A 18 18.50 -9.88 -4.45
CA GLY A 18 18.96 -8.87 -3.49
C GLY A 18 20.49 -8.80 -3.39
N ARG A 19 21.19 -9.94 -3.46
CA ARG A 19 22.65 -9.96 -3.50
C ARG A 19 23.24 -9.44 -4.80
N ALA A 20 22.68 -9.79 -5.94
CA ALA A 20 23.15 -9.28 -7.22
C ALA A 20 22.97 -7.76 -7.30
N VAL A 21 21.82 -7.25 -6.85
CA VAL A 21 21.54 -5.81 -6.71
C VAL A 21 22.54 -5.14 -5.78
N ALA A 22 22.72 -5.66 -4.56
CA ALA A 22 23.64 -5.07 -3.59
C ALA A 22 25.08 -5.05 -4.14
N ARG A 23 25.53 -6.15 -4.74
CA ARG A 23 26.83 -6.26 -5.41
C ARG A 23 26.99 -5.20 -6.49
N ARG A 24 25.99 -5.04 -7.36
CA ARG A 24 26.04 -4.11 -8.48
C ARG A 24 26.06 -2.65 -8.02
N ILE A 25 25.32 -2.33 -6.97
CA ILE A 25 25.27 -0.97 -6.41
C ILE A 25 26.60 -0.58 -5.75
N LEU A 26 27.30 -1.53 -5.12
CA LEU A 26 28.61 -1.26 -4.53
C LEU A 26 29.63 -0.74 -5.55
N ASP A 27 29.50 -1.10 -6.83
CA ASP A 27 30.36 -0.59 -7.92
C ASP A 27 30.25 0.95 -8.08
N PHE A 28 29.16 1.57 -7.60
CA PHE A 28 28.90 3.01 -7.71
C PHE A 28 29.33 3.81 -6.46
N GLY A 29 29.93 3.15 -5.46
CA GLY A 29 30.43 3.82 -4.26
C GLY A 29 29.35 4.50 -3.39
N PRO A 30 28.30 3.76 -2.94
CA PRO A 30 27.36 4.29 -1.95
C PRO A 30 28.10 4.58 -0.63
N SER A 31 27.53 5.44 0.22
CA SER A 31 28.08 5.67 1.56
C SER A 31 27.74 4.53 2.51
N GLN A 32 26.54 3.96 2.39
CA GLN A 32 26.07 2.84 3.20
C GLN A 32 25.23 1.86 2.37
N MET A 33 25.39 0.58 2.67
CA MET A 33 24.58 -0.53 2.17
C MET A 33 23.96 -1.27 3.35
N VAL A 34 22.64 -1.23 3.48
CA VAL A 34 21.88 -1.93 4.53
C VAL A 34 21.22 -3.16 3.93
N LEU A 35 21.66 -4.35 4.33
CA LEU A 35 21.07 -5.61 3.91
C LEU A 35 20.05 -6.05 4.94
N VAL A 36 18.83 -6.34 4.51
CA VAL A 36 17.76 -6.86 5.38
C VAL A 36 17.33 -8.23 4.89
N ALA A 37 17.27 -9.23 5.78
CA ALA A 37 16.77 -10.57 5.46
C ALA A 37 15.84 -11.12 6.54
N LEU A 38 15.22 -12.27 6.30
CA LEU A 38 14.39 -12.92 7.32
C LEU A 38 15.23 -13.48 8.48
N ARG A 39 16.42 -14.02 8.19
CA ARG A 39 17.28 -14.71 9.16
C ARG A 39 18.64 -14.01 9.32
N GLU A 40 19.10 -13.91 10.57
CA GLU A 40 20.39 -13.31 10.92
C GLU A 40 21.57 -14.00 10.20
N LYS A 41 21.60 -15.33 10.23
CA LYS A 41 22.68 -16.11 9.60
C LYS A 41 22.80 -15.82 8.10
N GLU A 42 21.66 -15.74 7.40
CA GLU A 42 21.62 -15.51 5.95
C GLU A 42 22.12 -14.11 5.58
N VAL A 43 21.72 -13.08 6.33
CA VAL A 43 22.19 -11.71 6.06
C VAL A 43 23.65 -11.53 6.45
N ALA A 44 24.13 -12.20 7.50
CA ALA A 44 25.54 -12.18 7.89
C ALA A 44 26.43 -12.90 6.86
N GLU A 45 25.96 -13.99 6.26
CA GLU A 45 26.61 -14.63 5.10
C GLU A 45 26.66 -13.69 3.89
N ALA A 46 25.53 -13.07 3.53
CA ALA A 46 25.48 -12.15 2.40
C ALA A 46 26.39 -10.92 2.60
N ALA A 47 26.45 -10.36 3.81
CA ALA A 47 27.35 -9.25 4.12
C ALA A 47 28.83 -9.65 3.98
N ARG A 48 29.22 -10.83 4.48
CA ARG A 48 30.59 -11.35 4.33
C ARG A 48 30.99 -11.54 2.87
N GLU A 49 30.08 -12.06 2.04
CA GLU A 49 30.29 -12.22 0.59
C GLU A 49 30.50 -10.88 -0.14
N LEU A 50 29.95 -9.78 0.39
CA LEU A 50 30.03 -8.44 -0.21
C LEU A 50 31.17 -7.59 0.36
N GLU A 51 31.80 -8.04 1.44
CA GLU A 51 32.83 -7.28 2.17
C GLU A 51 34.04 -6.94 1.28
N GLU A 52 34.42 -7.85 0.38
CA GLU A 52 35.52 -7.66 -0.57
C GLU A 52 35.22 -6.56 -1.62
N LYS A 53 33.94 -6.30 -1.88
CA LYS A 53 33.47 -5.33 -2.88
C LYS A 53 32.98 -4.01 -2.27
N LYS A 54 32.99 -3.87 -0.94
CA LYS A 54 32.42 -2.71 -0.27
C LYS A 54 33.10 -1.38 -0.63
N GLY A 55 34.37 -1.41 -1.00
CA GLY A 55 35.19 -0.21 -1.18
C GLY A 55 35.18 0.64 0.09
N LYS A 56 34.63 1.86 0.00
CA LYS A 56 34.45 2.78 1.14
C LYS A 56 33.07 2.71 1.80
N ALA A 57 32.14 1.93 1.24
CA ALA A 57 30.79 1.83 1.77
C ALA A 57 30.77 1.09 3.11
N GLY A 58 29.96 1.58 4.06
CA GLY A 58 29.62 0.81 5.26
C GLY A 58 28.55 -0.23 4.97
N ILE A 59 28.83 -1.51 5.25
CA ILE A 59 27.81 -2.58 5.16
C ILE A 59 27.18 -2.78 6.54
N HIS A 60 25.85 -2.67 6.61
CA HIS A 60 25.06 -2.92 7.80
C HIS A 60 24.06 -4.04 7.54
N THR A 61 23.73 -4.80 8.58
CA THR A 61 22.76 -5.89 8.50
C THR A 61 21.60 -5.65 9.45
N ALA A 62 20.42 -6.11 9.05
CA ALA A 62 19.25 -6.24 9.90
C ALA A 62 18.47 -7.50 9.50
N TRP A 63 17.67 -8.03 10.41
CA TRP A 63 16.86 -9.21 10.12
C TRP A 63 15.50 -9.20 10.81
N GLY A 64 14.62 -10.07 10.34
CA GLY A 64 13.25 -10.24 10.80
C GLY A 64 12.22 -10.02 9.70
N ASP A 65 11.02 -10.52 9.92
CA ASP A 65 9.88 -10.34 9.04
C ASP A 65 9.43 -8.87 9.04
N VAL A 66 9.63 -8.19 7.92
CA VAL A 66 9.27 -6.77 7.74
C VAL A 66 7.75 -6.53 7.72
N PHE A 67 6.95 -7.60 7.57
CA PHE A 67 5.49 -7.54 7.61
C PHE A 67 4.92 -7.60 9.03
N LEU A 68 5.76 -7.76 10.05
CA LEU A 68 5.37 -7.88 11.45
C LEU A 68 5.79 -6.66 12.29
N PRO A 69 5.20 -6.50 13.50
CA PRO A 69 5.75 -5.63 14.53
C PRO A 69 7.19 -6.03 14.90
N ALA A 70 8.04 -5.06 15.21
CA ALA A 70 9.47 -5.27 15.45
C ALA A 70 9.77 -6.27 16.56
N ASP A 71 8.95 -6.27 17.63
CA ASP A 71 9.05 -7.20 18.75
C ASP A 71 8.65 -8.64 18.38
N LEU A 72 7.91 -8.81 17.28
CA LEU A 72 7.47 -10.11 16.76
C LEU A 72 8.24 -10.56 15.52
N ALA A 73 9.01 -9.67 14.89
CA ALA A 73 9.65 -9.89 13.59
C ALA A 73 10.63 -11.08 13.55
N GLN A 74 11.16 -11.50 14.71
CA GLN A 74 12.08 -12.63 14.81
C GLN A 74 11.40 -13.93 15.29
N LEU A 75 10.10 -13.90 15.58
CA LEU A 75 9.36 -15.08 16.00
C LEU A 75 8.88 -15.88 14.78
N GLU A 76 8.81 -17.21 14.94
CA GLU A 76 8.14 -18.05 13.95
C GLU A 76 6.64 -17.73 13.91
N ARG A 77 6.08 -17.65 12.71
CA ARG A 77 4.65 -17.39 12.52
C ARG A 77 3.77 -18.38 13.28
N SER A 78 4.15 -19.66 13.33
CA SER A 78 3.42 -20.69 14.09
C SER A 78 3.34 -20.37 15.59
N ARG A 79 4.39 -19.78 16.17
CA ARG A 79 4.42 -19.35 17.57
C ARG A 79 3.49 -18.16 17.81
N ILE A 80 3.48 -17.19 16.89
CA ILE A 80 2.58 -16.02 16.95
C ILE A 80 1.11 -16.50 16.87
N LEU A 81 0.81 -17.41 15.95
CA LEU A 81 -0.55 -17.93 15.75
C LEU A 81 -1.03 -18.80 16.92
N ALA A 82 -0.12 -19.45 17.65
CA ALA A 82 -0.46 -20.25 18.83
C ALA A 82 -0.82 -19.38 20.05
N ASP A 83 -0.21 -18.20 20.20
CA ASP A 83 -0.44 -17.30 21.32
C ASP A 83 -1.67 -16.40 21.09
N PRO A 84 -2.72 -16.47 21.94
CA PRO A 84 -3.93 -15.66 21.76
C PRO A 84 -3.71 -14.14 21.80
N ALA A 85 -2.80 -13.65 22.64
CA ALA A 85 -2.55 -12.21 22.78
C ALA A 85 -1.80 -11.67 21.56
N LEU A 86 -0.77 -12.39 21.11
CA LEU A 86 -0.01 -12.00 19.92
C LEU A 86 -0.87 -12.07 18.65
N ARG A 87 -1.69 -13.12 18.53
CA ARG A 87 -2.59 -13.31 17.39
C ARG A 87 -3.65 -12.20 17.32
N SER A 88 -4.29 -11.87 18.44
CA SER A 88 -5.30 -10.80 18.48
C SER A 88 -4.69 -9.44 18.14
N ARG A 89 -3.48 -9.14 18.61
CA ARG A 89 -2.74 -7.92 18.24
C ARG A 89 -2.47 -7.87 16.74
N LEU A 90 -2.01 -8.97 16.14
CA LEU A 90 -1.74 -8.99 14.71
C LEU A 90 -3.01 -8.80 13.86
N VAL A 91 -4.15 -9.31 14.31
CA VAL A 91 -5.46 -9.04 13.68
C VAL A 91 -5.79 -7.56 13.76
N GLU A 92 -5.62 -6.92 14.92
CA GLU A 92 -5.84 -5.48 15.08
C GLU A 92 -4.90 -4.65 14.17
N ASP A 93 -3.61 -5.01 14.08
CA ASP A 93 -2.64 -4.32 13.25
C ASP A 93 -3.00 -4.37 11.76
N ILE A 94 -3.60 -5.47 11.30
CA ILE A 94 -3.99 -5.64 9.89
C ILE A 94 -5.35 -4.98 9.61
N PHE A 95 -6.37 -5.25 10.43
CA PHE A 95 -7.77 -4.91 10.15
C PHE A 95 -8.27 -3.63 10.84
N GLY A 96 -7.60 -3.14 11.88
CA GLY A 96 -7.97 -1.90 12.59
C GLY A 96 -7.64 -0.63 11.80
N GLU A 97 -7.97 0.55 12.31
CA GLU A 97 -7.51 1.80 11.69
C GLU A 97 -5.99 1.94 11.82
N LEU A 98 -5.31 2.50 10.81
CA LEU A 98 -3.88 2.81 10.96
C LEU A 98 -3.69 3.91 12.01
N SER A 99 -3.20 3.53 13.17
CA SER A 99 -2.79 4.45 14.21
C SER A 99 -1.28 4.67 14.20
N GLU A 100 -0.84 5.79 14.77
CA GLU A 100 0.58 6.06 14.99
C GLU A 100 1.27 4.92 15.76
N ALA A 101 0.59 4.35 16.75
CA ALA A 101 1.10 3.21 17.50
C ALA A 101 1.31 1.95 16.63
N ILE A 102 0.45 1.69 15.64
CA ILE A 102 0.63 0.58 14.68
C ILE A 102 1.81 0.86 13.76
N LEU A 103 1.93 2.10 13.28
CA LEU A 103 3.01 2.52 12.40
C LEU A 103 4.38 2.40 13.11
N GLU A 104 4.53 3.01 14.29
CA GLU A 104 5.80 3.07 15.02
C GLU A 104 6.31 1.70 15.51
N ARG A 105 5.42 0.75 15.75
CA ARG A 105 5.81 -0.62 16.13
C ARG A 105 6.18 -1.50 14.94
N SER A 106 5.87 -1.10 13.70
CA SER A 106 6.19 -1.89 12.52
C SER A 106 7.69 -2.07 12.34
N GLN A 107 8.14 -3.29 12.06
CA GLN A 107 9.54 -3.56 11.73
C GLN A 107 10.01 -2.74 10.52
N PHE A 108 9.16 -2.64 9.48
CA PHE A 108 9.47 -1.86 8.28
C PHE A 108 9.72 -0.39 8.62
N PHE A 109 8.82 0.22 9.40
CA PHE A 109 8.95 1.62 9.84
C PHE A 109 10.23 1.83 10.64
N GLN A 110 10.50 0.97 11.64
CA GLN A 110 11.67 1.11 12.51
C GLN A 110 12.98 0.99 11.74
N LEU A 111 13.08 0.10 10.76
CA LEU A 111 14.25 -0.01 9.89
C LEU A 111 14.49 1.28 9.11
N LEU A 112 13.45 1.84 8.50
CA LEU A 112 13.57 3.09 7.75
C LEU A 112 13.91 4.28 8.64
N MET A 113 13.34 4.37 9.85
CA MET A 113 13.69 5.44 10.79
C MET A 113 15.11 5.31 11.33
N ARG A 114 15.59 4.08 11.57
CA ARG A 114 16.93 3.79 12.08
C ARG A 114 18.01 4.12 11.06
N PHE A 115 17.85 3.66 9.82
CA PHE A 115 18.89 3.77 8.80
C PHE A 115 18.72 5.00 7.89
N ARG A 116 17.50 5.55 7.80
CA ARG A 116 17.13 6.69 6.94
C ARG A 116 17.69 6.56 5.51
N PRO A 117 17.43 5.46 4.80
CA PRO A 117 18.00 5.27 3.47
C PRO A 117 17.52 6.36 2.49
N ASP A 118 18.37 6.73 1.55
CA ASP A 118 17.98 7.59 0.43
C ASP A 118 17.26 6.77 -0.65
N ILE A 119 17.59 5.48 -0.75
CA ILE A 119 17.07 4.53 -1.73
C ILE A 119 16.69 3.22 -1.03
N VAL A 120 15.51 2.70 -1.31
CA VAL A 120 15.05 1.39 -0.84
C VAL A 120 14.80 0.49 -2.04
N ILE A 121 15.40 -0.69 -2.04
CA ILE A 121 15.20 -1.71 -3.07
C ILE A 121 14.61 -2.95 -2.41
N ASP A 122 13.35 -3.20 -2.70
CA ASP A 122 12.60 -4.31 -2.16
C ASP A 122 12.67 -5.51 -3.10
N CYS A 123 13.52 -6.48 -2.75
CA CYS A 123 13.63 -7.76 -3.43
C CYS A 123 12.81 -8.88 -2.78
N ILE A 124 12.00 -8.59 -1.76
CA ILE A 124 11.16 -9.59 -1.10
C ILE A 124 10.01 -9.97 -2.04
N ASN A 125 9.74 -11.25 -2.23
CA ASN A 125 8.56 -11.67 -2.97
C ASN A 125 7.27 -11.56 -2.12
N THR A 126 6.79 -10.33 -1.93
CA THR A 126 5.59 -10.02 -1.11
C THR A 126 4.36 -10.83 -1.52
N ALA A 127 4.17 -11.05 -2.82
CA ALA A 127 3.06 -11.84 -3.32
C ALA A 127 3.14 -13.30 -2.86
N THR A 128 4.34 -13.91 -2.90
CA THR A 128 4.57 -15.25 -2.32
C THR A 128 4.32 -15.26 -0.82
N ALA A 129 4.88 -14.28 -0.09
CA ALA A 129 4.79 -14.20 1.38
C ALA A 129 3.34 -14.19 1.90
N PHE A 130 2.41 -13.58 1.15
CA PHE A 130 0.99 -13.55 1.50
C PHE A 130 0.18 -14.68 0.87
N ALA A 131 0.40 -15.04 -0.41
CA ALA A 131 -0.39 -16.09 -1.07
C ALA A 131 -0.19 -17.47 -0.45
N TYR A 132 1.03 -17.78 0.01
CA TYR A 132 1.39 -19.10 0.53
C TYR A 132 0.93 -19.36 1.97
N GLN A 133 0.21 -18.41 2.57
CA GLN A 133 -0.50 -18.62 3.83
C GLN A 133 -1.77 -19.49 3.65
N ASN A 134 -2.08 -19.87 2.41
CA ASN A 134 -3.08 -20.86 2.01
C ASN A 134 -4.48 -20.62 2.59
N VAL A 135 -5.07 -19.48 2.21
CA VAL A 135 -6.44 -19.10 2.56
C VAL A 135 -7.48 -20.19 2.24
N TYR A 136 -7.26 -20.97 1.18
CA TYR A 136 -8.19 -22.02 0.76
C TYR A 136 -8.22 -23.18 1.74
N ALA A 137 -7.05 -23.71 2.13
CA ALA A 137 -6.99 -24.76 3.15
C ALA A 137 -7.59 -24.27 4.47
N SER A 138 -7.23 -23.05 4.89
CA SER A 138 -7.80 -22.46 6.11
C SER A 138 -9.32 -22.29 6.05
N ALA A 139 -9.88 -21.93 4.88
CA ALA A 139 -11.33 -21.82 4.71
C ALA A 139 -12.04 -23.16 4.83
N PHE A 140 -11.48 -24.22 4.23
CA PHE A 140 -12.05 -25.58 4.36
C PHE A 140 -11.96 -26.10 5.80
N GLU A 141 -10.81 -25.95 6.46
CA GLU A 141 -10.65 -26.29 7.88
C GLU A 141 -11.66 -25.55 8.75
N LEU A 142 -11.89 -24.26 8.48
CA LEU A 142 -12.88 -23.46 9.22
C LEU A 142 -14.32 -23.93 8.95
N LEU A 143 -14.65 -24.33 7.72
CA LEU A 143 -15.98 -24.88 7.40
C LEU A 143 -16.21 -26.25 8.07
N GLU A 144 -15.20 -27.13 8.08
CA GLU A 144 -15.25 -28.42 8.77
C GLU A 144 -15.41 -28.25 10.29
N ASP A 145 -14.67 -27.30 10.86
CA ASP A 145 -14.80 -26.94 12.27
C ASP A 145 -16.18 -26.35 12.58
N ALA A 146 -16.77 -25.56 11.67
CA ALA A 146 -18.12 -25.03 11.83
C ALA A 146 -19.19 -26.12 11.77
N ALA A 147 -19.07 -27.04 10.80
CA ALA A 147 -19.98 -28.18 10.67
C ALA A 147 -19.91 -29.12 11.89
N ALA A 148 -18.74 -29.24 12.52
CA ALA A 148 -18.54 -30.03 13.72
C ALA A 148 -18.82 -29.25 15.02
N GLU A 149 -19.32 -28.01 14.96
CA GLU A 149 -19.56 -27.13 16.12
C GLU A 149 -18.30 -26.89 16.99
N ARG A 150 -17.11 -26.95 16.39
CA ARG A 150 -15.79 -26.76 17.04
C ARG A 150 -15.21 -25.37 16.80
N ILE A 151 -16.03 -24.36 16.46
CA ILE A 151 -15.53 -23.00 16.17
C ILE A 151 -15.25 -22.23 17.45
N ASP A 152 -14.07 -21.62 17.49
CA ASP A 152 -13.67 -20.66 18.51
C ASP A 152 -13.09 -19.40 17.86
N ARG A 153 -12.96 -18.33 18.66
CA ARG A 153 -12.37 -17.06 18.21
C ARG A 153 -10.96 -17.23 17.63
N GLY A 154 -10.14 -18.12 18.19
CA GLY A 154 -8.78 -18.34 17.73
C GLY A 154 -8.70 -18.99 16.34
N LYS A 155 -9.65 -19.83 15.97
CA LYS A 155 -9.80 -20.38 14.61
C LYS A 155 -10.16 -19.29 13.61
N VAL A 156 -11.12 -18.44 13.96
CA VAL A 156 -11.50 -17.27 13.14
C VAL A 156 -10.32 -16.32 12.95
N GLU A 157 -9.61 -15.96 14.03
CA GLU A 157 -8.42 -15.10 13.97
C GLU A 157 -7.32 -15.71 13.10
N ARG A 158 -7.03 -17.01 13.22
CA ARG A 158 -6.07 -17.70 12.35
C ARG A 158 -6.47 -17.60 10.88
N HIS A 159 -7.75 -17.78 10.56
CA HIS A 159 -8.25 -17.64 9.20
C HIS A 159 -8.12 -16.21 8.67
N LEU A 160 -8.53 -15.20 9.45
CA LEU A 160 -8.39 -13.78 9.10
C LEU A 160 -6.94 -13.43 8.75
N LEU A 161 -5.99 -13.97 9.49
CA LEU A 161 -4.56 -13.78 9.26
C LEU A 161 -4.03 -14.51 8.02
N THR A 162 -4.82 -15.31 7.31
CA THR A 162 -4.46 -15.86 5.99
C THR A 162 -4.95 -15.02 4.82
N LEU A 163 -5.82 -14.03 5.07
CA LEU A 163 -6.38 -13.17 4.01
C LEU A 163 -5.26 -12.29 3.42
N PRO A 164 -4.93 -12.43 2.13
CA PRO A 164 -3.71 -11.83 1.61
C PRO A 164 -3.88 -10.35 1.22
N VAL A 165 -5.07 -9.94 0.76
CA VAL A 165 -5.33 -8.56 0.35
C VAL A 165 -5.27 -7.58 1.53
N PRO A 166 -5.90 -7.85 2.71
CA PRO A 166 -5.75 -6.98 3.87
C PRO A 166 -4.30 -6.80 4.32
N GLN A 167 -3.50 -7.88 4.29
CA GLN A 167 -2.07 -7.83 4.61
C GLN A 167 -1.30 -6.93 3.63
N LEU A 168 -1.57 -7.05 2.32
CA LEU A 168 -0.95 -6.22 1.30
C LEU A 168 -1.33 -4.74 1.45
N ILE A 169 -2.61 -4.43 1.69
CA ILE A 169 -3.08 -3.05 1.90
C ILE A 169 -2.41 -2.45 3.13
N ARG A 170 -2.40 -3.17 4.26
CA ARG A 170 -1.73 -2.71 5.49
C ARG A 170 -0.26 -2.42 5.26
N HIS A 171 0.43 -3.34 4.60
CA HIS A 171 1.84 -3.17 4.30
C HIS A 171 2.10 -1.95 3.43
N LEU A 172 1.28 -1.69 2.41
CA LEU A 172 1.41 -0.48 1.59
C LEU A 172 1.16 0.79 2.39
N GLN A 173 0.13 0.82 3.25
CA GLN A 173 -0.16 1.98 4.10
C GLN A 173 1.04 2.31 5.00
N ILE A 174 1.61 1.30 5.66
CA ILE A 174 2.84 1.44 6.46
C ILE A 174 4.00 1.90 5.57
N ALA A 175 4.18 1.30 4.40
CA ALA A 175 5.27 1.64 3.50
C ALA A 175 5.19 3.09 3.03
N ALA A 176 4.02 3.55 2.60
CA ALA A 176 3.79 4.93 2.17
C ALA A 176 4.18 5.93 3.25
N GLU A 177 3.63 5.79 4.45
CA GLU A 177 3.95 6.65 5.60
C GLU A 177 5.44 6.60 5.97
N SER A 178 6.01 5.39 6.02
CA SER A 178 7.41 5.20 6.44
C SER A 178 8.39 5.80 5.43
N LEU A 179 8.16 5.60 4.13
CA LEU A 179 9.02 6.10 3.05
C LEU A 179 8.99 7.64 3.01
N ILE A 180 7.81 8.25 3.15
CA ILE A 180 7.64 9.71 3.20
C ILE A 180 8.37 10.28 4.42
N ARG A 181 8.14 9.73 5.62
CA ARG A 181 8.76 10.22 6.86
C ARG A 181 10.27 10.02 6.88
N ALA A 182 10.77 8.93 6.29
CA ALA A 182 12.20 8.68 6.14
C ALA A 182 12.85 9.56 5.06
N ARG A 183 12.03 10.25 4.25
CA ARG A 183 12.45 11.04 3.08
C ARG A 183 13.22 10.19 2.07
N VAL A 184 12.77 8.96 1.85
CA VAL A 184 13.31 8.11 0.78
C VAL A 184 13.05 8.81 -0.55
N GLY A 185 14.06 8.88 -1.41
CA GLY A 185 13.93 9.51 -2.72
C GLY A 185 13.50 8.53 -3.81
N VAL A 186 13.95 7.27 -3.73
CA VAL A 186 13.60 6.21 -4.69
C VAL A 186 13.23 4.92 -3.97
N TYR A 187 12.10 4.33 -4.36
CA TYR A 187 11.67 3.00 -3.94
C TYR A 187 11.56 2.09 -5.18
N VAL A 188 12.32 1.00 -5.19
CA VAL A 188 12.32 0.02 -6.28
C VAL A 188 11.74 -1.29 -5.77
N LYS A 189 10.72 -1.83 -6.45
CA LYS A 189 10.20 -3.15 -6.20
C LYS A 189 10.67 -4.15 -7.26
N ILE A 190 11.25 -5.26 -6.83
CA ILE A 190 11.36 -6.46 -7.68
C ILE A 190 10.09 -7.27 -7.48
N GLY A 191 9.20 -7.20 -8.47
CA GLY A 191 7.93 -7.89 -8.46
C GLY A 191 8.04 -9.32 -9.00
N THR A 192 6.88 -9.93 -9.21
CA THR A 192 6.73 -11.24 -9.87
C THR A 192 5.46 -11.22 -10.71
N SER A 193 5.33 -12.13 -11.68
CA SER A 193 4.05 -12.44 -12.35
C SER A 193 3.36 -13.68 -11.77
N GLY A 194 4.02 -14.40 -10.87
CA GLY A 194 3.54 -15.68 -10.31
C GLY A 194 3.89 -16.89 -11.18
N THR A 195 3.91 -16.77 -12.51
CA THR A 195 4.00 -17.90 -13.45
C THR A 195 5.33 -18.05 -14.19
N GLY A 196 6.32 -17.18 -13.91
CA GLY A 196 7.62 -17.22 -14.59
C GLY A 196 7.51 -16.90 -16.09
N GLY A 197 6.58 -16.01 -16.47
CA GLY A 197 6.35 -15.60 -17.86
C GLY A 197 5.35 -16.46 -18.63
N MET A 198 5.00 -17.62 -18.10
CA MET A 198 3.98 -18.48 -18.68
C MET A 198 2.57 -17.88 -18.51
N GLY A 199 1.65 -18.26 -19.39
CA GLY A 199 0.23 -17.93 -19.25
C GLY A 199 -0.49 -18.83 -18.24
N LEU A 200 -1.81 -18.92 -18.36
CA LEU A 200 -2.64 -19.85 -17.56
C LEU A 200 -2.34 -21.33 -17.85
N ASN A 201 -1.60 -21.62 -18.92
CA ASN A 201 -1.19 -22.95 -19.36
C ASN A 201 0.09 -23.47 -18.68
N ILE A 202 0.50 -22.91 -17.55
CA ILE A 202 1.74 -23.30 -16.85
C ILE A 202 1.73 -24.78 -16.42
N PRO A 203 2.73 -25.60 -16.83
CA PRO A 203 2.78 -27.03 -16.51
C PRO A 203 3.39 -27.32 -15.12
N TYR A 204 4.03 -26.33 -14.50
CA TYR A 204 4.83 -26.48 -13.27
C TYR A 204 4.02 -26.26 -11.98
N THR A 205 2.93 -27.02 -11.80
CA THR A 205 2.07 -26.92 -10.60
C THR A 205 1.85 -28.27 -9.94
N HIS A 206 1.77 -28.30 -8.60
CA HIS A 206 1.59 -29.52 -7.81
C HIS A 206 0.11 -29.88 -7.56
N SER A 207 -0.84 -29.28 -8.27
CA SER A 207 -2.28 -29.46 -8.04
C SER A 207 -2.99 -30.07 -9.26
N GLU A 208 -4.15 -30.67 -8.98
CA GLU A 208 -5.09 -31.15 -10.01
C GLU A 208 -5.61 -30.00 -10.88
N GLU A 209 -5.92 -28.85 -10.27
CA GLU A 209 -6.22 -27.60 -11.00
C GLU A 209 -4.93 -27.00 -11.59
N ARG A 210 -4.90 -26.76 -12.90
CA ARG A 210 -3.75 -26.17 -13.61
C ARG A 210 -4.16 -24.83 -14.24
N PRO A 211 -3.75 -23.67 -13.69
CA PRO A 211 -2.89 -23.49 -12.53
C PRO A 211 -3.65 -23.55 -11.18
N SER A 212 -2.92 -23.88 -10.11
CA SER A 212 -3.49 -23.91 -8.75
C SER A 212 -4.08 -22.55 -8.33
N ARG A 213 -5.14 -22.56 -7.50
CA ARG A 213 -5.69 -21.33 -6.91
C ARG A 213 -4.67 -20.56 -6.09
N MET A 214 -3.74 -21.24 -5.43
CA MET A 214 -2.64 -20.63 -4.68
C MET A 214 -1.70 -19.84 -5.61
N LEU A 215 -1.35 -20.42 -6.76
CA LEU A 215 -0.52 -19.76 -7.78
C LEU A 215 -1.24 -18.55 -8.37
N LEU A 216 -2.53 -18.70 -8.71
CA LEU A 216 -3.35 -17.59 -9.20
C LEU A 216 -3.52 -16.48 -8.15
N THR A 217 -3.58 -16.83 -6.86
CA THR A 217 -3.58 -15.85 -5.77
C THR A 217 -2.26 -15.06 -5.75
N LYS A 218 -1.11 -15.71 -5.95
CA LYS A 218 0.17 -15.02 -6.09
C LYS A 218 0.16 -14.05 -7.28
N SER A 219 -0.34 -14.47 -8.45
CA SER A 219 -0.46 -13.59 -9.62
C SER A 219 -1.42 -12.42 -9.37
N ALA A 220 -2.58 -12.66 -8.76
CA ALA A 220 -3.56 -11.63 -8.43
C ALA A 220 -2.99 -10.59 -7.47
N LEU A 221 -2.30 -11.03 -6.41
CA LEU A 221 -1.62 -10.13 -5.47
C LEU A 221 -0.48 -9.36 -6.13
N ALA A 222 0.25 -10.00 -7.04
CA ALA A 222 1.33 -9.32 -7.74
C ALA A 222 0.82 -8.21 -8.66
N GLY A 223 -0.35 -8.37 -9.27
CA GLY A 223 -1.04 -7.32 -10.02
C GLY A 223 -1.64 -6.24 -9.11
N ALA A 224 -2.25 -6.64 -7.99
CA ALA A 224 -2.75 -5.69 -6.99
C ALA A 224 -1.60 -4.82 -6.44
N HIS A 225 -0.44 -5.41 -6.17
CA HIS A 225 0.74 -4.68 -5.69
C HIS A 225 1.22 -3.65 -6.72
N SER A 226 1.25 -3.99 -8.02
CA SER A 226 1.59 -3.02 -9.07
C SER A 226 0.67 -1.80 -9.09
N LEU A 227 -0.64 -2.01 -8.99
CA LEU A 227 -1.60 -0.91 -8.93
C LEU A 227 -1.45 -0.08 -7.64
N LEU A 228 -1.16 -0.72 -6.52
CA LEU A 228 -0.88 -0.04 -5.26
C LEU A 228 0.40 0.80 -5.31
N LEU A 229 1.47 0.29 -5.95
CA LEU A 229 2.70 1.05 -6.20
C LEU A 229 2.47 2.20 -7.19
N PHE A 230 1.60 2.02 -8.18
CA PHE A 230 1.17 3.10 -9.07
C PHE A 230 0.46 4.24 -8.32
N LEU A 231 -0.34 3.92 -7.29
CA LEU A 231 -0.92 4.93 -6.40
C LEU A 231 0.16 5.63 -5.55
N LEU A 232 1.11 4.87 -5.01
CA LEU A 232 2.25 5.42 -4.26
C LEU A 232 3.06 6.40 -5.12
N ALA A 233 3.35 6.04 -6.36
CA ALA A 233 4.07 6.89 -7.32
C ALA A 233 3.36 8.23 -7.62
N ARG A 234 2.04 8.29 -7.44
CA ARG A 234 1.21 9.48 -7.63
C ARG A 234 0.95 10.26 -6.34
N THR A 235 1.42 9.77 -5.19
CA THR A 235 1.15 10.36 -3.88
C THR A 235 2.13 11.49 -3.59
N PRO A 236 1.66 12.72 -3.31
CA PRO A 236 2.52 13.86 -2.99
C PRO A 236 3.51 13.56 -1.86
N GLY A 237 4.78 13.90 -2.08
CA GLY A 237 5.86 13.67 -1.11
C GLY A 237 6.38 12.23 -1.02
N ALA A 238 5.75 11.27 -1.70
CA ALA A 238 6.24 9.89 -1.81
C ALA A 238 7.49 9.80 -2.70
N PRO A 239 8.32 8.75 -2.53
CA PRO A 239 9.47 8.52 -3.40
C PRO A 239 9.08 8.27 -4.86
N ALA A 240 10.02 8.50 -5.76
CA ALA A 240 9.96 7.93 -7.10
C ALA A 240 9.85 6.40 -6.97
N THR A 241 8.77 5.84 -7.50
CA THR A 241 8.41 4.43 -7.30
C THR A 241 8.57 3.68 -8.62
N ILE A 242 9.38 2.63 -8.60
CA ILE A 242 9.78 1.85 -9.77
C ILE A 242 9.44 0.39 -9.50
N GLU A 243 8.91 -0.33 -10.49
CA GLU A 243 8.73 -1.78 -10.38
C GLU A 243 9.32 -2.52 -11.58
N ILE A 244 10.24 -3.44 -11.30
CA ILE A 244 10.77 -4.40 -12.27
C ILE A 244 10.14 -5.76 -11.99
N LYS A 245 9.47 -6.36 -12.97
CA LYS A 245 8.90 -7.71 -12.86
C LYS A 245 9.64 -8.68 -13.77
N PRO A 246 10.50 -9.54 -13.23
CA PRO A 246 11.02 -10.69 -13.96
C PRO A 246 9.87 -11.65 -14.33
N THR A 247 9.80 -11.99 -15.60
CA THR A 247 8.82 -12.92 -16.17
C THR A 247 9.54 -14.09 -16.85
N ALA A 248 10.56 -14.61 -16.17
CA ALA A 248 11.31 -15.80 -16.56
C ALA A 248 11.82 -16.50 -15.30
N THR A 249 12.39 -17.70 -15.44
CA THR A 249 13.12 -18.31 -14.32
C THR A 249 14.32 -17.44 -14.00
N ILE A 250 14.42 -16.96 -12.75
CA ILE A 250 15.64 -16.28 -12.31
C ILE A 250 16.70 -17.36 -12.12
N GLY A 251 17.94 -17.10 -12.55
CA GLY A 251 19.04 -18.07 -12.51
C GLY A 251 19.41 -18.59 -11.12
N TRP A 252 20.67 -18.94 -10.91
CA TRP A 252 21.07 -19.71 -9.74
C TRP A 252 22.01 -18.97 -8.81
N ARG A 253 21.98 -19.35 -7.54
CA ARG A 253 22.98 -18.96 -6.54
C ARG A 253 24.26 -19.76 -6.69
N SER A 254 24.14 -21.08 -6.91
CA SER A 254 25.28 -22.00 -6.97
C SER A 254 24.90 -23.34 -7.62
N ILE A 255 25.87 -24.03 -8.19
CA ILE A 255 25.77 -25.40 -8.69
C ILE A 255 26.69 -26.27 -7.84
N ARG A 256 26.15 -27.30 -7.19
CA ARG A 256 26.88 -28.10 -6.19
C ARG A 256 26.49 -29.58 -6.24
N TYR A 257 27.37 -30.42 -5.71
CA TYR A 257 27.03 -31.78 -5.29
C TYR A 257 26.90 -31.80 -3.76
N GLY A 258 25.87 -32.46 -3.24
CA GLY A 258 25.68 -32.60 -1.80
C GLY A 258 24.25 -32.97 -1.41
N PRO A 259 23.89 -32.84 -0.11
CA PRO A 259 22.58 -33.23 0.39
C PRO A 259 21.47 -32.32 -0.13
N ILE A 260 20.37 -32.94 -0.58
CA ILE A 260 19.18 -32.22 -1.03
C ILE A 260 18.34 -31.84 0.18
N VAL A 261 18.12 -30.54 0.36
CA VAL A 261 17.41 -29.98 1.51
C VAL A 261 16.02 -29.51 1.07
N LYS A 262 14.97 -29.96 1.76
CA LYS A 262 13.59 -29.51 1.57
C LYS A 262 13.03 -29.01 2.90
N GLY A 263 12.57 -27.76 2.96
CA GLY A 263 12.06 -27.15 4.19
C GLY A 263 13.09 -27.10 5.33
N GLY A 264 14.36 -26.86 4.99
CA GLY A 264 15.46 -26.80 5.97
C GLY A 264 15.93 -28.16 6.51
N ARG A 265 15.36 -29.27 6.04
CA ARG A 265 15.73 -30.63 6.46
C ARG A 265 16.30 -31.41 5.26
N PRO A 266 17.40 -32.16 5.44
CA PRO A 266 17.87 -33.10 4.43
C PRO A 266 16.78 -34.13 4.08
N LEU A 267 16.61 -34.41 2.80
CA LEU A 267 15.74 -35.48 2.33
C LEU A 267 16.33 -36.83 2.73
N ARG A 268 15.56 -37.64 3.45
CA ARG A 268 15.94 -39.02 3.79
C ARG A 268 15.70 -39.94 2.60
N ARG A 269 16.57 -40.93 2.44
CA ARG A 269 16.42 -41.96 1.42
C ARG A 269 15.63 -43.13 1.98
N TRP A 270 14.50 -43.39 1.34
CA TRP A 270 13.63 -44.53 1.64
C TRP A 270 13.79 -45.61 0.58
N ASP A 271 13.65 -46.86 0.99
CA ASP A 271 13.69 -48.02 0.11
C ASP A 271 12.48 -48.91 0.39
N CYS A 272 11.83 -49.40 -0.67
CA CYS A 272 10.74 -50.36 -0.60
C CYS A 272 11.17 -51.56 -1.46
N PRO A 273 11.94 -52.51 -0.89
CA PRO A 273 12.65 -53.53 -1.67
C PRO A 273 11.70 -54.52 -2.35
N SER A 274 10.43 -54.56 -1.95
CA SER A 274 9.38 -55.31 -2.61
C SER A 274 8.22 -54.39 -2.96
N PRO A 275 7.67 -54.48 -4.20
CA PRO A 275 6.52 -53.67 -4.57
C PRO A 275 5.32 -54.03 -3.70
N GLN A 276 4.50 -53.03 -3.41
CA GLN A 276 3.28 -53.22 -2.64
C GLN A 276 2.05 -53.18 -3.55
N PRO A 277 1.01 -53.99 -3.25
CA PRO A 277 -0.29 -53.83 -3.88
C PRO A 277 -0.83 -52.40 -3.67
N VAL A 278 -1.30 -51.76 -4.75
CA VAL A 278 -1.73 -50.34 -4.74
C VAL A 278 -2.85 -50.09 -3.72
N ASP A 279 -3.78 -51.04 -3.59
CA ASP A 279 -4.89 -51.00 -2.62
C ASP A 279 -4.43 -51.00 -1.17
N ARG A 280 -3.21 -51.49 -0.88
CA ARG A 280 -2.62 -51.54 0.46
C ARG A 280 -1.54 -50.48 0.69
N ALA A 281 -0.84 -50.06 -0.36
CA ALA A 281 0.32 -49.17 -0.28
C ALA A 281 0.01 -47.78 0.29
N PHE A 282 -1.25 -47.35 0.22
CA PHE A 282 -1.71 -46.04 0.71
C PHE A 282 -2.66 -46.12 1.92
N ALA A 283 -2.83 -47.30 2.51
CA ALA A 283 -3.59 -47.47 3.75
C ALA A 283 -2.84 -46.86 4.95
N SER A 284 -3.56 -46.50 6.02
CA SER A 284 -2.96 -45.97 7.26
C SER A 284 -1.91 -46.90 7.88
N GLU A 285 -2.16 -48.21 7.79
CA GLU A 285 -1.31 -49.28 8.31
C GLU A 285 -0.25 -49.75 7.30
N ALA A 286 -0.06 -49.03 6.18
CA ALA A 286 0.88 -49.44 5.16
C ALA A 286 2.28 -49.58 5.75
N SER A 287 2.99 -50.63 5.36
CA SER A 287 4.32 -50.98 5.86
C SER A 287 5.08 -51.75 4.80
N GLY A 288 6.40 -51.83 4.89
CA GLY A 288 7.24 -52.53 3.90
C GLY A 288 8.24 -51.63 3.16
N TRP A 289 8.27 -50.33 3.48
CA TRP A 289 9.42 -49.48 3.22
C TRP A 289 10.31 -49.39 4.48
N ARG A 290 11.57 -49.03 4.29
CA ARG A 290 12.55 -48.81 5.35
C ARG A 290 13.29 -47.51 5.12
N ASP A 291 13.60 -46.81 6.21
CA ASP A 291 14.60 -45.75 6.19
C ASP A 291 15.95 -46.42 5.96
N THR A 292 16.67 -46.01 4.93
CA THR A 292 18.00 -46.56 4.65
C THR A 292 19.07 -46.03 5.61
N GLY A 293 18.74 -45.02 6.42
CA GLY A 293 19.69 -44.30 7.27
C GLY A 293 20.53 -43.27 6.50
N ALA A 294 20.44 -43.26 5.17
CA ALA A 294 21.15 -42.33 4.30
C ALA A 294 20.30 -41.09 3.97
N ILE A 295 20.98 -39.98 3.72
CA ILE A 295 20.39 -38.78 3.12
C ILE A 295 20.52 -38.84 1.60
N LEU A 296 19.58 -38.22 0.88
CA LEU A 296 19.64 -38.10 -0.55
C LEU A 296 20.64 -37.00 -0.93
N GLU A 297 21.73 -37.39 -1.60
CA GLU A 297 22.72 -36.49 -2.16
C GLU A 297 22.69 -36.57 -3.69
N SER A 298 22.83 -35.42 -4.36
CA SER A 298 22.88 -35.34 -5.81
C SER A 298 23.59 -34.07 -6.26
N VAL A 299 23.87 -33.98 -7.57
CA VAL A 299 24.14 -32.71 -8.24
C VAL A 299 22.83 -31.93 -8.30
N TYR A 300 22.86 -30.66 -7.88
CA TYR A 300 21.72 -29.77 -7.92
C TYR A 300 22.14 -28.32 -8.23
N ILE A 301 21.17 -27.55 -8.71
CA ILE A 301 21.28 -26.12 -8.91
C ILE A 301 20.38 -25.40 -7.91
N ASP A 302 20.96 -24.45 -7.17
CA ASP A 302 20.28 -23.68 -6.13
C ASP A 302 19.58 -22.45 -6.77
N MET A 303 18.26 -22.52 -6.92
CA MET A 303 17.42 -21.49 -7.54
C MET A 303 16.92 -20.46 -6.51
N GLY A 304 17.58 -20.35 -5.35
CA GLY A 304 17.23 -19.41 -4.29
C GLY A 304 15.89 -19.73 -3.64
N GLU A 305 14.95 -18.78 -3.69
CA GLU A 305 13.62 -18.92 -3.07
C GLU A 305 12.81 -20.10 -3.63
N ASN A 306 13.11 -20.55 -4.85
CA ASN A 306 12.44 -21.69 -5.48
C ASN A 306 13.03 -23.06 -5.07
N GLY A 307 14.12 -23.07 -4.30
CA GLY A 307 14.77 -24.29 -3.83
C GLY A 307 15.79 -24.88 -4.80
N ALA A 308 16.12 -26.16 -4.60
CA ALA A 308 17.10 -26.89 -5.40
C ALA A 308 16.42 -27.67 -6.53
N PHE A 309 16.92 -27.53 -7.77
CA PHE A 309 16.47 -28.31 -8.92
C PHE A 309 17.54 -29.35 -9.31
N GLY A 310 17.10 -30.50 -9.80
CA GLY A 310 17.94 -31.42 -10.55
C GLY A 310 18.25 -30.88 -11.95
N ARG A 311 19.22 -31.52 -12.65
CA ARG A 311 19.61 -31.12 -14.02
C ARG A 311 18.40 -31.08 -14.96
N GLU A 312 17.60 -32.14 -14.99
CA GLU A 312 16.48 -32.26 -15.93
C GLU A 312 15.34 -31.29 -15.62
N GLU A 313 15.08 -31.00 -14.34
CA GLU A 313 14.09 -29.99 -13.94
C GLU A 313 14.51 -28.60 -14.41
N PHE A 314 15.80 -28.28 -14.23
CA PHE A 314 16.36 -27.01 -14.71
C PHE A 314 16.30 -26.92 -16.23
N GLU A 315 16.79 -27.91 -16.97
CA GLU A 315 16.74 -27.94 -18.44
C GLU A 315 15.32 -27.80 -18.97
N THR A 316 14.35 -28.47 -18.33
CA THR A 316 12.93 -28.37 -18.70
C THR A 316 12.41 -26.95 -18.48
N ALA A 317 12.62 -26.38 -17.29
CA ALA A 317 12.14 -25.04 -16.94
C ALA A 317 12.74 -23.94 -17.83
N THR A 318 14.02 -24.05 -18.19
CA THR A 318 14.74 -23.05 -18.98
C THR A 318 14.74 -23.31 -20.48
N SER A 319 14.08 -24.37 -20.93
CA SER A 319 13.96 -24.68 -22.36
C SER A 319 13.25 -23.55 -23.13
N LEU A 320 13.61 -23.38 -24.40
CA LEU A 320 13.02 -22.39 -25.29
C LEU A 320 11.48 -22.57 -25.37
N GLY A 321 10.74 -21.48 -25.20
CA GLY A 321 9.27 -21.51 -25.17
C GLY A 321 8.67 -22.00 -23.84
N SER A 322 9.51 -22.27 -22.84
CA SER A 322 9.09 -22.47 -21.46
C SER A 322 9.24 -21.18 -20.65
N MET A 323 9.58 -21.25 -19.36
CA MET A 323 9.84 -20.06 -18.55
C MET A 323 11.11 -19.32 -18.99
N GLU A 324 12.03 -20.01 -19.66
CA GLU A 324 13.34 -19.47 -20.06
C GLU A 324 14.11 -18.94 -18.85
N LEU A 325 15.17 -18.15 -19.07
CA LEU A 325 16.12 -17.76 -18.04
C LEU A 325 16.40 -16.25 -18.09
N ILE A 326 16.44 -15.62 -16.92
CA ILE A 326 17.02 -14.29 -16.69
C ILE A 326 18.00 -14.37 -15.54
N THR A 327 19.13 -13.69 -15.64
CA THR A 327 20.12 -13.64 -14.56
C THR A 327 19.73 -12.59 -13.51
N PRO A 328 20.08 -12.80 -12.23
CA PRO A 328 19.89 -11.77 -11.21
C PRO A 328 20.78 -10.54 -11.48
N GLU A 329 21.90 -10.68 -12.18
CA GLU A 329 22.76 -9.58 -12.64
C GLU A 329 22.06 -8.68 -13.67
N GLU A 330 21.35 -9.24 -14.66
CA GLU A 330 20.56 -8.45 -15.62
C GLU A 330 19.46 -7.66 -14.89
N ILE A 331 18.80 -8.26 -13.89
CA ILE A 331 17.83 -7.55 -13.05
C ILE A 331 18.52 -6.41 -12.29
N ALA A 332 19.71 -6.64 -11.74
CA ALA A 332 20.47 -5.62 -11.02
C ALA A 332 20.89 -4.45 -11.93
N ASP A 333 21.26 -4.71 -13.17
CA ASP A 333 21.55 -3.67 -14.16
C ASP A 333 20.30 -2.84 -14.49
N LEU A 334 19.13 -3.47 -14.66
CA LEU A 334 17.86 -2.77 -14.85
C LEU A 334 17.54 -1.85 -13.65
N VAL A 335 17.72 -2.35 -12.43
CA VAL A 335 17.51 -1.57 -11.19
C VAL A 335 18.37 -0.31 -11.18
N VAL A 336 19.67 -0.45 -11.43
CA VAL A 336 20.60 0.68 -11.46
C VAL A 336 20.23 1.68 -12.55
N MET A 337 19.96 1.19 -13.76
CA MET A 337 19.57 2.03 -14.89
C MET A 337 18.31 2.85 -14.58
N GLU A 338 17.27 2.23 -14.01
CA GLU A 338 16.04 2.91 -13.64
C GLU A 338 16.23 3.91 -12.49
N ILE A 339 17.03 3.57 -11.46
CA ILE A 339 17.38 4.53 -10.39
C ILE A 339 18.11 5.74 -10.96
N GLU A 340 19.02 5.56 -11.90
CA GLU A 340 19.74 6.64 -12.58
C GLU A 340 18.83 7.48 -13.49
N GLY A 341 17.67 6.96 -13.87
CA GLY A 341 16.71 7.60 -14.78
C GLY A 341 16.94 7.26 -16.25
N ARG A 342 17.65 6.17 -16.55
CA ARG A 342 17.85 5.66 -17.91
C ARG A 342 16.61 4.84 -18.31
N PRO A 343 15.94 5.14 -19.43
CA PRO A 343 14.72 4.44 -19.82
C PRO A 343 15.04 3.00 -20.26
N THR A 344 14.62 1.99 -19.48
CA THR A 344 14.80 0.58 -19.87
C THR A 344 13.58 0.00 -20.58
N GLY A 345 12.42 0.66 -20.44
CA GLY A 345 11.13 0.13 -20.89
C GLY A 345 10.61 -1.04 -20.04
N ARG A 346 11.24 -1.31 -18.88
CA ARG A 346 10.88 -2.43 -17.98
C ARG A 346 10.27 -1.98 -16.65
N ASP A 347 10.16 -0.67 -16.40
CA ASP A 347 9.39 -0.14 -15.27
C ASP A 347 7.88 -0.26 -15.52
N ILE A 348 7.24 -1.16 -14.77
CA ILE A 348 5.80 -1.41 -14.83
C ILE A 348 5.00 -0.17 -14.39
N VAL A 349 5.49 0.59 -13.43
CA VAL A 349 4.80 1.80 -12.94
C VAL A 349 4.77 2.85 -14.04
N ALA A 350 5.91 3.14 -14.68
CA ALA A 350 5.97 4.02 -15.85
C ALA A 350 5.10 3.52 -17.01
N ALA A 351 5.04 2.20 -17.27
CA ALA A 351 4.21 1.63 -18.31
C ALA A 351 2.71 1.83 -18.04
N LEU A 352 2.24 1.54 -16.82
CA LEU A 352 0.85 1.78 -16.41
C LEU A 352 0.49 3.27 -16.52
N ASP A 353 1.42 4.12 -16.13
CA ASP A 353 1.26 5.57 -16.20
C ASP A 353 1.15 6.07 -17.64
N GLY A 354 2.04 5.63 -18.52
CA GLY A 354 2.03 5.97 -19.94
C GLY A 354 0.81 5.43 -20.71
N ALA A 355 0.22 4.32 -20.24
CA ALA A 355 -0.97 3.72 -20.84
C ALA A 355 -2.30 4.26 -20.27
N SER A 356 -2.26 5.03 -19.16
CA SER A 356 -3.46 5.53 -18.49
C SER A 356 -4.09 6.74 -19.21
N ALA A 357 -5.43 6.79 -19.27
CA ALA A 357 -6.15 7.93 -19.84
C ALA A 357 -6.25 9.08 -18.84
N GLY A 358 -5.68 10.24 -19.18
CA GLY A 358 -5.73 11.46 -18.38
C GLY A 358 -6.90 12.40 -18.73
N PRO A 359 -7.07 13.50 -17.99
CA PRO A 359 -7.96 14.59 -18.36
C PRO A 359 -7.63 15.13 -19.76
N THR A 360 -8.66 15.53 -20.52
CA THR A 360 -8.49 16.04 -21.88
C THR A 360 -8.91 17.51 -21.98
N TYR A 361 -8.33 18.23 -22.95
CA TYR A 361 -8.74 19.61 -23.25
C TYR A 361 -10.23 19.72 -23.56
N ARG A 362 -10.77 18.81 -24.38
CA ARG A 362 -12.21 18.72 -24.68
C ARG A 362 -13.04 18.53 -23.40
N GLY A 363 -12.60 17.67 -22.49
CA GLY A 363 -13.25 17.48 -21.19
C GLY A 363 -13.30 18.77 -20.36
N GLY A 364 -12.21 19.56 -20.39
CA GLY A 364 -12.16 20.88 -19.75
C GLY A 364 -13.18 21.88 -20.30
N ILE A 365 -13.39 21.92 -21.63
CA ILE A 365 -14.42 22.76 -22.25
C ILE A 365 -15.82 22.28 -21.88
N LEU A 366 -16.09 20.98 -22.02
CA LEU A 366 -17.40 20.40 -21.72
C LEU A 366 -17.80 20.58 -20.25
N ARG A 367 -16.82 20.65 -19.34
CA ARG A 367 -17.06 21.00 -17.93
C ARG A 367 -17.77 22.34 -17.78
N SER A 368 -17.36 23.38 -18.50
CA SER A 368 -18.01 24.70 -18.42
C SER A 368 -19.44 24.65 -18.94
N VAL A 369 -19.69 23.90 -20.02
CA VAL A 369 -21.03 23.67 -20.56
C VAL A 369 -21.92 22.96 -19.55
N ALA A 370 -21.44 21.88 -18.93
CA ALA A 370 -22.20 21.13 -17.93
C ALA A 370 -22.51 21.97 -16.68
N ILE A 371 -21.55 22.78 -16.20
CA ILE A 371 -21.77 23.66 -15.05
C ILE A 371 -22.79 24.75 -15.36
N GLU A 372 -22.75 25.36 -16.55
CA GLU A 372 -23.73 26.39 -16.92
C GLU A 372 -25.13 25.80 -17.06
N GLU A 373 -25.24 24.58 -17.58
CA GLU A 373 -26.51 23.87 -17.65
C GLU A 373 -27.08 23.54 -16.26
N LEU A 374 -26.23 23.09 -15.32
CA LEU A 374 -26.63 22.90 -13.93
C LEU A 374 -27.13 24.22 -13.30
N ARG A 375 -26.43 25.33 -13.53
CA ARG A 375 -26.85 26.67 -13.03
C ARG A 375 -28.16 27.13 -13.67
N ARG A 376 -28.37 26.85 -14.95
CA ARG A 376 -29.63 27.14 -15.66
C ARG A 376 -30.79 26.41 -14.99
N LEU A 377 -30.64 25.11 -14.74
CA LEU A 377 -31.65 24.28 -14.08
C LEU A 377 -31.89 24.71 -12.62
N GLU A 378 -30.85 25.06 -11.86
CA GLU A 378 -31.00 25.62 -10.50
C GLU A 378 -31.85 26.89 -10.50
N ARG A 379 -31.62 27.81 -11.45
CA ARG A 379 -32.40 29.04 -11.61
C ARG A 379 -33.84 28.77 -12.01
N GLU A 380 -34.07 27.87 -12.96
CA GLU A 380 -35.42 27.54 -13.45
C GLU A 380 -36.28 26.83 -12.41
N CYS A 381 -35.68 25.93 -11.62
CA CYS A 381 -36.37 25.20 -10.57
C CYS A 381 -36.39 25.94 -9.23
N ASN A 382 -35.71 27.10 -9.12
CA ASN A 382 -35.54 27.86 -7.89
C ASN A 382 -35.03 27.01 -6.71
N VAL A 383 -34.01 26.19 -6.98
CA VAL A 383 -33.36 25.32 -5.98
C VAL A 383 -31.87 25.54 -5.96
N ARG A 384 -31.24 25.22 -4.82
CA ARG A 384 -29.78 25.24 -4.67
C ARG A 384 -29.25 23.83 -4.43
N SER A 385 -28.39 23.35 -5.32
CA SER A 385 -27.72 22.05 -5.24
C SER A 385 -26.33 22.21 -4.63
N VAL A 386 -26.09 21.56 -3.48
CA VAL A 386 -24.84 21.68 -2.72
C VAL A 386 -24.09 20.36 -2.66
N GLY A 387 -24.65 19.33 -2.01
CA GLY A 387 -24.05 18.00 -1.93
C GLY A 387 -25.03 16.96 -1.39
N PHE A 388 -24.84 15.70 -1.79
CA PHE A 388 -25.75 14.58 -1.49
C PHE A 388 -25.06 13.36 -0.86
N GLU A 389 -23.82 13.52 -0.40
CA GLU A 389 -23.02 12.44 0.19
C GLU A 389 -22.79 11.21 -0.70
N MET A 390 -22.70 11.41 -2.02
CA MET A 390 -22.43 10.34 -2.99
C MET A 390 -20.96 10.22 -3.43
N LEU A 391 -20.13 11.24 -3.18
CA LEU A 391 -18.73 11.31 -3.64
C LEU A 391 -17.72 10.89 -2.54
N GLY A 392 -18.18 10.74 -1.29
CA GLY A 392 -17.39 10.39 -0.11
C GLY A 392 -16.34 11.45 0.29
N PRO A 393 -15.56 11.20 1.36
CA PRO A 393 -16.10 10.96 2.70
C PRO A 393 -17.02 12.11 3.15
N PRO A 394 -17.83 11.95 4.22
CA PRO A 394 -18.80 12.96 4.68
C PRO A 394 -18.26 14.35 4.94
N ARG A 395 -16.94 14.44 5.14
CA ARG A 395 -16.19 15.68 5.28
C ARG A 395 -16.31 16.59 4.05
N LEU A 396 -16.43 16.06 2.84
CA LEU A 396 -16.68 16.87 1.63
C LEU A 396 -18.02 17.60 1.75
N THR A 397 -19.10 16.85 1.95
CA THR A 397 -20.46 17.41 1.99
C THR A 397 -20.61 18.37 3.17
N LYS A 398 -19.98 18.07 4.32
CA LYS A 398 -19.82 19.02 5.44
C LYS A 398 -19.22 20.34 4.97
N HIS A 399 -18.04 20.31 4.35
CA HIS A 399 -17.36 21.53 3.90
C HIS A 399 -18.16 22.30 2.86
N LEU A 400 -18.87 21.60 1.97
CA LEU A 400 -19.75 22.24 0.97
C LEU A 400 -20.92 22.97 1.63
N TYR A 401 -21.58 22.37 2.63
CA TYR A 401 -22.69 23.01 3.34
C TYR A 401 -22.24 24.11 4.28
N GLU A 402 -21.12 23.95 4.99
CA GLU A 402 -20.53 25.02 5.80
C GLU A 402 -20.17 26.22 4.92
N ALA A 403 -19.44 26.01 3.83
CA ALA A 403 -19.13 27.07 2.88
C ALA A 403 -20.39 27.71 2.27
N HIS A 404 -21.46 26.92 2.04
CA HIS A 404 -22.72 27.45 1.56
C HIS A 404 -23.39 28.35 2.61
N ILE A 405 -23.44 27.94 3.87
CA ILE A 405 -23.96 28.75 4.97
C ILE A 405 -23.17 30.05 5.09
N TRP A 406 -21.83 29.99 5.02
CA TRP A 406 -20.99 31.20 5.02
C TRP A 406 -21.27 32.10 3.80
N SER A 407 -21.52 31.53 2.62
CA SER A 407 -21.87 32.30 1.41
C SER A 407 -23.20 33.07 1.51
N LEU A 408 -24.11 32.62 2.37
CA LEU A 408 -25.38 33.31 2.63
C LEU A 408 -25.22 34.49 3.61
N LEU A 409 -24.15 34.50 4.41
CA LEU A 409 -23.88 35.50 5.45
C LEU A 409 -22.84 36.54 5.05
N CYS A 410 -21.91 36.16 4.17
CA CYS A 410 -20.76 36.95 3.73
C CYS A 410 -20.73 36.99 2.20
N ALA A 411 -20.73 38.19 1.61
CA ALA A 411 -20.76 38.35 0.16
C ALA A 411 -19.45 37.93 -0.52
N THR A 412 -18.32 38.18 0.13
CA THR A 412 -16.97 37.91 -0.39
C THR A 412 -16.10 37.14 0.59
N VAL A 413 -15.02 36.54 0.09
CA VAL A 413 -14.02 35.86 0.93
C VAL A 413 -13.37 36.83 1.92
N ARG A 414 -13.16 38.09 1.54
CA ARG A 414 -12.70 39.15 2.44
C ARG A 414 -13.68 39.37 3.60
N ASN A 415 -14.98 39.45 3.34
CA ASN A 415 -15.96 39.62 4.41
C ASN A 415 -15.92 38.45 5.40
N LEU A 416 -15.72 37.22 4.91
CA LEU A 416 -15.52 36.07 5.79
C LEU A 416 -14.21 36.20 6.59
N ALA A 417 -13.11 36.60 5.96
CA ALA A 417 -11.81 36.76 6.63
C ALA A 417 -11.80 37.86 7.71
N GLU A 418 -12.62 38.89 7.56
CA GLU A 418 -12.76 40.04 8.47
C GLU A 418 -13.89 39.87 9.50
N SER A 419 -14.58 38.72 9.50
CA SER A 419 -15.66 38.43 10.45
C SER A 419 -15.14 38.08 11.85
N GLU A 420 -15.97 38.36 12.86
CA GLU A 420 -15.77 37.86 14.22
C GLU A 420 -16.42 36.49 14.40
N ALA A 421 -15.68 35.53 14.98
CA ALA A 421 -16.09 34.12 15.02
C ALA A 421 -17.39 33.89 15.82
N SER A 422 -17.55 34.57 16.94
CA SER A 422 -18.74 34.48 17.80
C SER A 422 -19.99 35.05 17.13
N ASP A 423 -19.87 36.18 16.44
CA ASP A 423 -20.98 36.77 15.67
C ASP A 423 -21.36 35.90 14.48
N LEU A 424 -20.38 35.39 13.74
CA LEU A 424 -20.59 34.53 12.58
C LEU A 424 -21.30 33.22 12.96
N ALA A 425 -20.85 32.57 14.05
CA ALA A 425 -21.49 31.36 14.60
C ALA A 425 -22.93 31.62 15.04
N ARG A 426 -23.18 32.75 15.72
CA ARG A 426 -24.53 33.17 16.14
C ARG A 426 -25.44 33.38 14.93
N ARG A 427 -24.98 34.12 13.92
CA ARG A 427 -25.75 34.41 12.69
C ARG A 427 -26.02 33.14 11.87
N ALA A 428 -25.08 32.22 11.76
CA ALA A 428 -25.30 30.95 11.08
C ALA A 428 -26.28 30.04 11.81
N SER A 429 -26.21 30.00 13.15
CA SER A 429 -27.18 29.26 13.96
C SER A 429 -28.60 29.83 13.79
N GLN A 430 -28.72 31.16 13.75
CA GLN A 430 -29.99 31.83 13.47
C GLN A 430 -30.50 31.52 12.06
N LEU A 431 -29.64 31.60 11.03
CA LEU A 431 -29.99 31.26 9.65
C LEU A 431 -30.51 29.83 9.54
N VAL A 432 -29.83 28.84 10.14
CA VAL A 432 -30.26 27.44 10.10
C VAL A 432 -31.54 27.22 10.90
N ALA A 433 -31.80 27.99 11.97
CA ALA A 433 -33.06 27.91 12.71
C ALA A 433 -34.24 28.48 11.89
N GLU A 434 -34.03 29.57 11.17
CA GLU A 434 -35.05 30.26 10.37
C GLU A 434 -35.31 29.58 9.01
N ASP A 435 -34.28 29.11 8.33
CA ASP A 435 -34.40 28.42 7.03
C ASP A 435 -34.65 26.91 7.21
N ALA A 436 -35.93 26.56 7.31
CA ALA A 436 -36.37 25.18 7.44
C ALA A 436 -35.99 24.31 6.23
N THR A 437 -35.93 24.88 5.02
CA THR A 437 -35.60 24.14 3.79
C THR A 437 -34.12 23.75 3.78
N LEU A 438 -33.24 24.71 4.06
CA LEU A 438 -31.80 24.46 4.18
C LEU A 438 -31.52 23.41 5.26
N ARG A 439 -32.07 23.62 6.47
CA ARG A 439 -31.91 22.70 7.59
C ARG A 439 -32.41 21.31 7.24
N SER A 440 -33.64 21.18 6.75
CA SER A 440 -34.23 19.88 6.42
C SER A 440 -33.45 19.15 5.33
N THR A 441 -32.87 19.87 4.37
CA THR A 441 -32.06 19.29 3.29
C THR A 441 -30.77 18.70 3.84
N ILE A 442 -30.02 19.47 4.65
CA ILE A 442 -28.78 18.99 5.29
C ILE A 442 -29.05 17.74 6.13
N LEU A 443 -30.13 17.76 6.94
CA LEU A 443 -30.52 16.62 7.77
C LEU A 443 -30.97 15.41 6.94
N SER A 444 -31.62 15.62 5.79
CA SER A 444 -32.10 14.54 4.90
C SER A 444 -30.95 13.88 4.13
N VAL A 445 -29.90 14.62 3.80
CA VAL A 445 -28.64 14.05 3.29
C VAL A 445 -27.93 13.21 4.37
N GLY A 446 -28.28 13.44 5.65
CA GLY A 446 -27.83 12.66 6.79
C GLY A 446 -26.66 13.28 7.55
N LEU A 447 -26.49 14.60 7.43
CA LEU A 447 -25.49 15.37 8.18
C LEU A 447 -26.16 16.05 9.37
N PRO A 448 -25.78 15.72 10.62
CA PRO A 448 -26.16 16.52 11.77
C PRO A 448 -25.62 17.96 11.67
N ILE A 449 -26.32 18.91 12.30
CA ILE A 449 -25.89 20.30 12.40
C ILE A 449 -25.64 20.63 13.87
N LEU A 450 -24.39 20.88 14.22
CA LEU A 450 -23.94 21.19 15.56
C LEU A 450 -23.89 22.72 15.73
N VAL A 451 -24.59 23.23 16.74
CA VAL A 451 -24.74 24.66 17.03
C VAL A 451 -24.16 25.01 18.42
N PRO A 452 -23.96 26.30 18.76
CA PRO A 452 -23.44 26.70 20.06
C PRO A 452 -24.21 26.12 21.26
N GLY A 453 -23.49 25.85 22.35
CA GLY A 453 -24.02 25.14 23.52
C GLY A 453 -24.05 23.61 23.37
N ASP A 454 -23.31 23.07 22.39
CA ASP A 454 -23.23 21.64 22.07
C ASP A 454 -24.60 20.99 21.78
N MET A 455 -25.49 21.78 21.19
CA MET A 455 -26.82 21.33 20.75
C MET A 455 -26.75 20.88 19.29
N VAL A 456 -27.53 19.86 18.93
CA VAL A 456 -27.48 19.26 17.58
C VAL A 456 -28.87 19.12 16.95
N TYR A 457 -29.00 19.57 15.70
CA TYR A 457 -30.09 19.14 14.83
C TYR A 457 -29.69 17.83 14.18
N ARG A 458 -30.57 16.83 14.22
CA ARG A 458 -30.33 15.54 13.55
C ARG A 458 -31.57 15.08 12.77
N GLY A 459 -31.32 14.44 11.63
CA GLY A 459 -32.33 13.68 10.90
C GLY A 459 -32.53 12.29 11.50
N GLU A 460 -33.35 11.48 10.83
CA GLU A 460 -33.47 10.04 11.11
C GLU A 460 -32.17 9.30 10.76
N ASN A 461 -31.62 9.60 9.58
CA ASN A 461 -30.38 9.02 9.09
C ASN A 461 -29.19 9.91 9.48
N VAL A 462 -28.13 9.30 10.00
CA VAL A 462 -26.86 9.97 10.34
C VAL A 462 -25.72 9.20 9.69
N VAL A 463 -25.05 9.84 8.72
CA VAL A 463 -23.99 9.17 7.93
C VAL A 463 -22.75 8.89 8.79
N VAL A 464 -22.43 9.77 9.75
CA VAL A 464 -21.32 9.59 10.68
C VAL A 464 -21.86 9.62 12.12
N PRO A 465 -22.25 8.47 12.71
CA PRO A 465 -22.67 8.44 14.10
C PRO A 465 -21.47 8.64 15.07
N PRO A 466 -21.70 9.15 16.29
CA PRO A 466 -20.66 9.27 17.30
C PRO A 466 -20.26 7.89 17.83
N GLU A 467 -18.96 7.59 17.81
CA GLU A 467 -18.44 6.33 18.36
C GLU A 467 -18.20 6.48 19.87
N ARG A 468 -18.79 5.58 20.68
CA ARG A 468 -18.64 5.57 22.15
C ARG A 468 -18.93 6.92 22.83
N GLY A 469 -19.77 7.75 22.21
CA GLY A 469 -20.15 9.08 22.72
C GLY A 469 -19.19 10.22 22.37
N ASP A 470 -18.08 9.96 21.65
CA ASP A 470 -17.18 11.00 21.14
C ASP A 470 -17.77 11.63 19.87
N PHE A 471 -18.60 12.66 20.07
CA PHE A 471 -19.21 13.40 18.97
C PHE A 471 -18.23 14.36 18.28
N GLU A 472 -17.07 14.65 18.87
CA GLU A 472 -16.12 15.59 18.29
C GLU A 472 -15.43 15.02 17.06
N LYS A 473 -15.05 13.74 17.13
CA LYS A 473 -14.56 13.02 15.94
C LYS A 473 -15.62 12.90 14.87
N ALA A 474 -16.87 12.64 15.24
CA ALA A 474 -17.97 12.55 14.28
C ALA A 474 -18.24 13.91 13.61
N ALA A 475 -18.22 15.00 14.40
CA ALA A 475 -18.40 16.35 13.90
C ALA A 475 -17.30 16.78 12.94
N PHE A 476 -16.04 16.46 13.26
CA PHE A 476 -14.91 16.68 12.37
C PHE A 476 -15.03 15.91 11.05
N ARG A 477 -15.48 14.65 11.12
CA ARG A 477 -15.58 13.75 9.96
C ARG A 477 -16.75 14.04 9.04
N GLY A 478 -17.85 14.64 9.50
CA GLY A 478 -19.03 14.76 8.65
C GLY A 478 -20.23 15.58 9.13
N TRP A 479 -20.20 16.23 10.29
CA TRP A 479 -21.35 17.07 10.72
C TRP A 479 -21.09 18.51 10.33
N VAL A 480 -22.13 19.25 9.97
CA VAL A 480 -22.01 20.71 9.79
C VAL A 480 -21.80 21.34 11.16
N ASP A 481 -20.65 21.96 11.41
CA ASP A 481 -20.28 22.57 12.69
C ASP A 481 -20.39 24.10 12.61
N LEU A 482 -21.35 24.67 13.32
CA LEU A 482 -21.63 26.11 13.35
C LEU A 482 -21.12 26.77 14.62
N ARG A 483 -20.34 26.06 15.44
CA ARG A 483 -19.75 26.61 16.66
C ARG A 483 -18.66 27.61 16.33
N GLU A 484 -18.39 28.49 17.28
CA GLU A 484 -17.37 29.56 17.19
C GLU A 484 -16.00 29.03 16.75
N ARG A 485 -15.58 27.87 17.27
CA ARG A 485 -14.31 27.25 16.90
C ARG A 485 -14.20 26.93 15.39
N ASN A 486 -15.26 26.39 14.78
CA ASN A 486 -15.24 26.05 13.35
C ASN A 486 -15.39 27.32 12.50
N ALA A 487 -16.15 28.30 12.98
CA ALA A 487 -16.17 29.63 12.37
C ALA A 487 -14.77 30.26 12.34
N ALA A 488 -14.00 30.15 13.44
CA ALA A 488 -12.61 30.60 13.50
C ALA A 488 -11.71 29.86 12.49
N ASP A 489 -11.88 28.55 12.33
CA ASP A 489 -11.15 27.76 11.31
C ASP A 489 -11.47 28.24 9.89
N TRP A 490 -12.74 28.53 9.58
CA TRP A 490 -13.16 29.08 8.29
C TRP A 490 -12.63 30.51 8.05
N ILE A 491 -12.61 31.36 9.07
CA ILE A 491 -11.98 32.69 9.01
C ILE A 491 -10.49 32.55 8.71
N ALA A 492 -9.79 31.63 9.39
CA ALA A 492 -8.37 31.37 9.15
C ALA A 492 -8.09 30.82 7.73
N ARG A 493 -8.97 29.96 7.20
CA ARG A 493 -8.94 29.52 5.79
C ARG A 493 -9.09 30.69 4.83
N ALA A 494 -10.08 31.55 5.04
CA ALA A 494 -10.34 32.71 4.19
C ALA A 494 -9.15 33.69 4.18
N LYS A 495 -8.52 33.94 5.35
CA LYS A 495 -7.29 34.72 5.47
C LYS A 495 -6.15 34.14 4.63
N ARG A 496 -5.89 32.83 4.76
CA ARG A 496 -4.86 32.14 3.95
C ARG A 496 -5.13 32.20 2.45
N MET A 497 -6.40 32.07 2.02
CA MET A 497 -6.78 32.22 0.61
C MET A 497 -6.47 33.63 0.09
N CYS A 498 -6.84 34.66 0.85
CA CYS A 498 -6.55 36.06 0.52
C CYS A 498 -5.04 36.35 0.45
N GLU A 499 -4.27 35.82 1.40
CA GLU A 499 -2.81 35.96 1.43
C GLU A 499 -2.15 35.30 0.22
N GLN A 500 -2.55 34.07 -0.13
CA GLN A 500 -2.04 33.36 -1.30
C GLN A 500 -2.34 34.12 -2.61
N SER A 501 -3.56 34.66 -2.74
CA SER A 501 -3.93 35.47 -3.90
C SER A 501 -3.07 36.74 -4.02
N ARG A 502 -2.84 37.45 -2.91
CA ARG A 502 -1.98 38.65 -2.89
C ARG A 502 -0.53 38.34 -3.22
N ALA A 503 0.02 37.27 -2.65
CA ALA A 503 1.40 36.85 -2.92
C ALA A 503 1.63 36.50 -4.40
N SER A 504 0.63 35.88 -5.05
CA SER A 504 0.65 35.57 -6.48
C SER A 504 0.55 36.84 -7.36
N ALA A 505 -0.25 37.83 -6.95
CA ALA A 505 -0.40 39.10 -7.67
C ALA A 505 0.88 39.96 -7.69
N THR A 506 1.80 39.73 -6.75
CA THR A 506 3.11 40.39 -6.67
C THR A 506 4.25 39.62 -7.33
N GLY A 507 3.97 38.43 -7.90
CA GLY A 507 4.96 37.51 -8.47
C GLY A 507 5.06 37.50 -10.00
N GLU A 508 5.99 36.70 -10.54
CA GLU A 508 6.21 36.50 -11.97
C GLU A 508 4.92 36.09 -12.71
N SER A 509 4.69 36.59 -13.93
CA SER A 509 3.49 36.27 -14.75
C SER A 509 3.62 34.96 -15.54
N GLY A 510 4.30 33.96 -14.98
CA GLY A 510 4.67 32.73 -15.67
C GLY A 510 3.51 31.77 -15.88
N SER A 511 3.52 31.04 -17.00
CA SER A 511 2.54 29.98 -17.31
C SER A 511 2.58 28.76 -16.38
N GLY A 512 3.58 28.69 -15.48
CA GLY A 512 3.68 27.68 -14.42
C GLY A 512 2.83 28.00 -13.18
N ILE A 513 2.21 29.19 -13.11
CA ILE A 513 1.40 29.61 -11.97
C ILE A 513 -0.07 29.29 -12.24
N ASP A 514 -0.69 28.60 -11.28
CA ASP A 514 -2.12 28.31 -11.33
C ASP A 514 -2.90 29.56 -10.91
N LEU A 515 -3.42 30.30 -11.89
CA LEU A 515 -4.17 31.54 -11.68
C LEU A 515 -5.58 31.31 -11.09
N ASN A 516 -6.00 30.06 -10.86
CA ASN A 516 -7.30 29.73 -10.25
C ASN A 516 -7.32 29.88 -8.71
N LEU A 517 -6.53 30.79 -8.14
CA LEU A 517 -6.56 31.10 -6.71
C LEU A 517 -7.88 31.80 -6.34
N ILE A 518 -8.26 31.71 -5.06
CA ILE A 518 -9.45 32.39 -4.53
C ILE A 518 -9.05 33.80 -4.09
N GLY A 519 -9.56 34.80 -4.79
CA GLY A 519 -9.29 36.21 -4.52
C GLY A 519 -10.08 36.74 -3.31
N PRO A 520 -9.65 37.87 -2.72
CA PRO A 520 -10.37 38.48 -1.60
C PRO A 520 -11.77 38.96 -1.99
N ASP A 521 -11.93 39.45 -3.21
CA ASP A 521 -13.20 40.01 -3.71
C ASP A 521 -14.05 38.97 -4.46
N ASP A 522 -13.58 37.71 -4.52
CA ASP A 522 -14.36 36.61 -5.08
C ASP A 522 -15.57 36.30 -4.16
N PRO A 523 -16.71 35.89 -4.74
CA PRO A 523 -17.81 35.33 -3.96
C PRO A 523 -17.43 33.99 -3.34
N ILE A 524 -17.99 33.69 -2.18
CA ILE A 524 -17.79 32.39 -1.52
C ILE A 524 -18.47 31.30 -2.37
N SER A 525 -17.65 30.44 -2.97
CA SER A 525 -18.10 29.32 -3.78
C SER A 525 -17.79 28.00 -3.05
N PRO A 526 -18.81 27.23 -2.61
CA PRO A 526 -18.58 25.99 -1.86
C PRO A 526 -17.62 25.02 -2.52
N SER A 527 -17.74 24.83 -3.84
CA SER A 527 -16.87 23.92 -4.59
C SER A 527 -15.42 24.41 -4.67
N ARG A 528 -15.18 25.72 -4.82
CA ARG A 528 -13.82 26.29 -4.81
C ARG A 528 -13.20 26.19 -3.42
N MET A 529 -13.97 26.48 -2.37
CA MET A 529 -13.54 26.39 -0.97
C MET A 529 -13.16 24.96 -0.59
N ALA A 530 -14.01 23.97 -0.89
CA ALA A 530 -13.73 22.56 -0.62
C ALA A 530 -12.53 22.06 -1.44
N ALA A 531 -12.42 22.43 -2.72
CA ALA A 531 -11.26 22.09 -3.54
C ALA A 531 -9.95 22.69 -3.01
N TRP A 532 -10.00 23.89 -2.44
CA TRP A 532 -8.85 24.52 -1.78
C TRP A 532 -8.43 23.74 -0.52
N ILE A 533 -9.39 23.35 0.33
CA ILE A 533 -9.11 22.54 1.53
C ILE A 533 -8.40 21.24 1.13
N PHE A 534 -8.96 20.52 0.14
CA PHE A 534 -8.36 19.25 -0.30
C PHE A 534 -6.98 19.42 -0.90
N ARG A 535 -6.73 20.52 -1.60
CA ARG A 535 -5.43 20.79 -2.21
C ARG A 535 -4.37 21.18 -1.18
N PHE A 536 -4.70 22.09 -0.27
CA PHE A 536 -3.72 22.78 0.57
C PHE A 536 -3.70 22.31 2.04
N GLU A 537 -4.84 21.88 2.60
CA GLU A 537 -4.87 21.31 3.95
C GLU A 537 -4.63 19.80 3.93
N ASP A 538 -5.33 19.08 3.04
CA ASP A 538 -5.26 17.62 3.00
C ASP A 538 -4.14 17.09 2.05
N GLY A 539 -3.43 18.00 1.35
CA GLY A 539 -2.32 17.63 0.47
C GLY A 539 -2.72 16.79 -0.76
N GLY A 540 -4.00 16.76 -1.13
CA GLY A 540 -4.55 15.92 -2.21
C GLY A 540 -4.26 16.42 -3.62
N GLN A 541 -3.23 17.25 -3.82
CA GLN A 541 -2.88 17.74 -5.16
C GLN A 541 -2.35 16.61 -6.04
N ARG A 542 -2.85 16.52 -7.28
CA ARG A 542 -2.26 15.62 -8.28
C ARG A 542 -0.86 16.08 -8.67
N ILE A 543 0.14 15.21 -8.54
CA ILE A 543 1.50 15.47 -9.04
C ILE A 543 1.54 15.38 -10.57
N LYS A 544 0.94 14.33 -11.15
CA LYS A 544 0.92 14.08 -12.59
C LYS A 544 -0.44 14.45 -13.20
N ARG A 545 -0.42 15.36 -14.17
CA ARG A 545 -1.61 15.92 -14.83
C ARG A 545 -1.92 15.20 -16.11
#